data_AF-A0A428Y9I7-F1
#
_entry.id   AF-A0A428Y9I7-F1
#
_cell.length_a   1.000
_cell.length_b   1.000
_cell.length_c   1.000
_cell.angle_alpha   90.00
_cell.angle_beta   90.00
_cell.angle_gamma   90.00
#
_symmetry.space_group_name_H-M   'P 1'
#
loop_
_entity.id
_entity.type
_entity.pdbx_description
1 polymer ?
#
loop_
_entity_poly.entity_id
_entity_poly.type
_entity_poly.pdbx_seq_one_letter_code
_entity_poly.pdbx_strand_id
1 'polypeptide(L)'
;MMPRRTLRTVLIAVTTLLAAATVVHGGAGPAVAAETGAAWERVPLPSSVAAPALLQSVAATDPANAWAVGGEAMSGRDAGTPLILRWNGATWAKAPLPALSWSGSLRSVAGSSRFEAWAIGRDTAGLSHVLRWTGQSWREVPVPGGASASLTLSGVAAGPRGSAWLVGHDGDRPVVLRWTGGVWRAVASPVEAGRLAGVRATRHGVWVTGQEHVGGEYVGVVARWTGAGWTTVTTSGVRADGAPISAINDVLAVAADDVWAVGSVAVRGPGGLSLTQPWTGHWNGTGWDSSLRVPAATIEQNVTITPDRAGRPQWVGSIVGPNPASTRYARFDGTAWTEVSGSPLAGVFIAGTATAHIPGTNATWSVGALATQPPGGFAWGTPLIERHDGGR
;
A
#
# COMPACT_ATOMS: atom_id res chain seq x y z
N MET A 1 81.36 -44.30 1.39
CA MET A 1 81.60 -44.72 -0.01
C MET A 1 80.62 -43.96 -0.87
N MET A 2 81.12 -43.31 -1.92
CA MET A 2 80.40 -42.52 -2.94
C MET A 2 79.91 -41.10 -2.57
N PRO A 3 79.97 -40.16 -3.54
CA PRO A 3 80.58 -38.85 -3.30
C PRO A 3 79.65 -37.65 -3.56
N ARG A 4 80.03 -36.52 -2.97
CA ARG A 4 79.58 -35.17 -3.35
C ARG A 4 80.21 -34.75 -4.67
N ARG A 5 79.46 -34.04 -5.54
CA ARG A 5 79.88 -32.74 -6.11
C ARG A 5 78.79 -32.03 -6.92
N THR A 6 78.39 -30.88 -6.37
CA THR A 6 78.14 -29.55 -6.99
C THR A 6 77.17 -29.40 -8.17
N LEU A 7 76.09 -28.63 -7.90
CA LEU A 7 75.16 -28.03 -8.85
C LEU A 7 75.80 -26.90 -9.68
N ARG A 8 75.37 -26.77 -10.94
CA ARG A 8 75.41 -25.56 -11.75
C ARG A 8 73.98 -25.21 -12.20
N THR A 9 73.59 -23.96 -11.98
CA THR A 9 72.34 -23.32 -12.41
C THR A 9 72.41 -22.93 -13.89
N VAL A 10 71.34 -23.15 -14.66
CA VAL A 10 71.08 -22.47 -15.95
C VAL A 10 69.58 -22.13 -16.05
N LEU A 11 69.32 -20.95 -16.61
CA LEU A 11 68.07 -20.20 -16.76
C LEU A 11 67.55 -20.28 -18.20
N ILE A 12 66.25 -20.49 -18.49
CA ILE A 12 65.64 -20.17 -19.81
C ILE A 12 64.15 -19.72 -19.66
N ALA A 13 63.76 -18.78 -20.52
CA ALA A 13 62.50 -18.02 -20.57
C ALA A 13 61.43 -18.53 -21.58
N VAL A 14 60.23 -17.97 -21.39
CA VAL A 14 58.94 -17.88 -22.11
C VAL A 14 58.93 -17.97 -23.66
N THR A 15 57.96 -18.68 -24.33
CA THR A 15 56.75 -18.17 -25.08
C THR A 15 56.00 -19.22 -25.97
N THR A 16 54.65 -19.25 -25.82
CA THR A 16 53.49 -19.52 -26.75
C THR A 16 53.47 -20.57 -27.88
N LEU A 17 52.37 -21.34 -27.98
CA LEU A 17 51.45 -21.36 -29.15
C LEU A 17 50.09 -22.05 -28.87
N LEU A 18 49.04 -21.57 -29.56
CA LEU A 18 47.61 -21.91 -29.47
C LEU A 18 47.24 -23.16 -30.32
N ALA A 19 46.31 -24.00 -29.87
CA ALA A 19 45.59 -24.96 -30.73
C ALA A 19 44.14 -25.15 -30.27
N ALA A 20 43.22 -25.15 -31.24
CA ALA A 20 41.77 -25.12 -31.09
C ALA A 20 41.16 -26.48 -30.70
N ALA A 21 40.00 -26.45 -30.05
CA ALA A 21 39.09 -27.58 -29.95
C ALA A 21 37.64 -27.12 -30.09
N THR A 22 36.97 -27.65 -31.12
CA THR A 22 35.53 -27.56 -31.37
C THR A 22 34.76 -28.37 -30.35
N VAL A 23 33.66 -27.83 -29.79
CA VAL A 23 32.64 -28.61 -29.09
C VAL A 23 31.24 -28.18 -29.50
N VAL A 24 30.60 -29.10 -30.23
CA VAL A 24 29.19 -29.54 -30.26
C VAL A 24 28.10 -28.53 -29.88
N HIS A 25 27.19 -28.33 -30.83
CA HIS A 25 25.94 -27.59 -30.69
C HIS A 25 24.98 -28.29 -29.71
N GLY A 26 24.86 -27.73 -28.50
CA GLY A 26 23.67 -27.92 -27.66
C GLY A 26 22.61 -26.92 -28.10
N GLY A 27 21.49 -27.41 -28.63
CA GLY A 27 20.40 -26.59 -29.13
C GLY A 27 19.92 -25.61 -28.07
N ALA A 28 19.93 -24.32 -28.42
CA ALA A 28 19.19 -23.31 -27.68
C ALA A 28 17.71 -23.67 -27.78
N GLY A 29 17.14 -24.18 -26.68
CA GLY A 29 15.70 -24.06 -26.47
C GLY A 29 15.33 -22.58 -26.63
N PRO A 30 14.12 -22.26 -27.11
CA PRO A 30 13.73 -20.87 -27.26
C PRO A 30 13.94 -20.19 -25.90
N ALA A 31 14.87 -19.25 -25.85
CA ALA A 31 14.97 -18.35 -24.74
C ALA A 31 13.60 -17.68 -24.66
N VAL A 32 12.82 -18.03 -23.65
CA VAL A 32 11.67 -17.24 -23.26
C VAL A 32 12.27 -15.87 -23.01
N ALA A 33 12.02 -14.93 -23.94
CA ALA A 33 12.39 -13.55 -23.73
C ALA A 33 11.78 -13.18 -22.39
N ALA A 34 12.62 -12.96 -21.38
CA ALA A 34 12.17 -12.30 -20.18
C ALA A 34 11.59 -10.99 -20.68
N GLU A 35 10.26 -10.86 -20.66
CA GLU A 35 9.62 -9.59 -20.89
C GLU A 35 10.30 -8.63 -19.94
N THR A 36 11.05 -7.68 -20.49
CA THR A 36 11.50 -6.51 -19.75
C THR A 36 10.22 -5.73 -19.45
N GLY A 37 9.48 -6.17 -18.43
CA GLY A 37 8.32 -5.45 -17.92
C GLY A 37 8.77 -4.04 -17.57
N ALA A 38 7.89 -3.06 -17.78
CA ALA A 38 8.15 -1.68 -17.40
C ALA A 38 8.70 -1.63 -15.97
N ALA A 39 9.76 -0.88 -15.72
CA ALA A 39 10.26 -0.71 -14.36
C ALA A 39 9.40 0.32 -13.61
N TRP A 40 9.49 0.33 -12.28
CA TRP A 40 9.00 1.47 -11.50
C TRP A 40 9.90 2.68 -11.74
N GLU A 41 9.29 3.81 -12.09
CA GLU A 41 9.96 5.06 -12.37
C GLU A 41 9.57 6.13 -11.37
N ARG A 42 10.55 6.93 -10.92
CA ARG A 42 10.26 8.09 -10.06
C ARG A 42 9.63 9.19 -10.87
N VAL A 43 8.55 9.75 -10.34
CA VAL A 43 7.92 10.93 -10.89
C VAL A 43 8.33 12.15 -10.06
N PRO A 44 8.79 13.24 -10.70
CA PRO A 44 9.19 14.45 -9.98
C PRO A 44 8.07 15.01 -9.13
N LEU A 45 8.40 15.39 -7.89
CA LEU A 45 7.50 16.13 -7.02
C LEU A 45 7.56 17.64 -7.31
N PRO A 46 6.48 18.39 -7.03
CA PRO A 46 6.51 19.84 -7.10
C PRO A 46 7.56 20.41 -6.14
N SER A 47 8.39 21.34 -6.60
CA SER A 47 9.39 22.03 -5.76
C SER A 47 8.79 22.82 -4.60
N SER A 48 7.49 23.11 -4.67
CA SER A 48 6.74 23.77 -3.59
C SER A 48 6.53 22.90 -2.36
N VAL A 49 6.74 21.57 -2.43
CA VAL A 49 6.56 20.65 -1.28
C VAL A 49 7.68 20.85 -0.27
N ALA A 50 7.32 21.16 0.98
CA ALA A 50 8.27 21.40 2.05
C ALA A 50 8.72 20.08 2.69
N ALA A 51 10.01 19.77 2.59
CA ALA A 51 10.57 18.62 3.29
C ALA A 51 10.81 18.94 4.79
N PRO A 52 10.75 17.95 5.69
CA PRO A 52 10.34 16.56 5.46
C PRO A 52 8.87 16.37 5.09
N ALA A 53 8.57 15.47 4.16
CA ALA A 53 7.19 15.19 3.74
C ALA A 53 6.93 13.68 3.53
N LEU A 54 5.69 13.27 3.79
CA LEU A 54 5.21 11.90 3.62
C LEU A 54 3.87 11.93 2.91
N LEU A 55 3.77 11.16 1.83
CA LEU A 55 2.51 10.84 1.18
C LEU A 55 2.01 9.49 1.72
N GLN A 56 0.77 9.46 2.18
CA GLN A 56 0.19 8.31 2.90
C GLN A 56 -0.84 7.55 2.06
N SER A 57 -1.49 8.22 1.10
CA SER A 57 -2.54 7.62 0.29
C SER A 57 -2.60 8.27 -1.09
N VAL A 58 -2.96 7.47 -2.09
CA VAL A 58 -3.12 7.90 -3.48
C VAL A 58 -4.40 7.29 -4.06
N ALA A 59 -5.10 8.05 -4.90
CA ALA A 59 -6.27 7.58 -5.64
C ALA A 59 -6.27 8.20 -7.04
N ALA A 60 -6.51 7.39 -8.07
CA ALA A 60 -6.68 7.84 -9.45
C ALA A 60 -8.11 7.57 -9.91
N THR A 61 -8.70 8.53 -10.62
CA THR A 61 -10.03 8.35 -11.25
C THR A 61 -9.93 8.08 -12.74
N ASP A 62 -8.87 8.57 -13.37
CA ASP A 62 -8.56 8.43 -14.80
C ASP A 62 -7.08 8.81 -15.04
N PRO A 63 -6.55 8.64 -16.27
CA PRO A 63 -5.15 8.94 -16.58
C PRO A 63 -4.74 10.40 -16.37
N ALA A 64 -5.70 11.32 -16.31
CA ALA A 64 -5.48 12.75 -16.19
C ALA A 64 -5.90 13.32 -14.82
N ASN A 65 -6.37 12.49 -13.88
CA ASN A 65 -6.80 12.94 -12.58
C ASN A 65 -6.50 11.91 -11.49
N ALA A 66 -5.53 12.27 -10.64
CA ALA A 66 -5.21 11.53 -9.43
C ALA A 66 -4.92 12.50 -8.28
N TRP A 67 -5.04 11.99 -7.07
CA TRP A 67 -4.81 12.72 -5.82
C TRP A 67 -3.84 11.91 -4.96
N ALA A 68 -2.86 12.58 -4.36
CA ALA A 68 -2.02 12.01 -3.33
C ALA A 68 -2.10 12.92 -2.10
N VAL A 69 -2.20 12.33 -0.91
CA VAL A 69 -2.38 13.08 0.34
C VAL A 69 -1.38 12.66 1.39
N GLY A 70 -1.10 13.57 2.32
CA GLY A 70 -0.06 13.35 3.32
C GLY A 70 0.15 14.54 4.24
N GLY A 71 1.39 14.69 4.71
CA GLY A 71 1.86 15.84 5.46
C GLY A 71 3.22 16.34 4.97
N GLU A 72 3.49 17.63 5.15
CA GLU A 72 4.74 18.30 4.79
C GLU A 72 5.29 19.15 5.94
N ALA A 73 6.56 19.58 5.85
CA ALA A 73 7.26 20.27 6.93
C ALA A 73 7.16 19.53 8.28
N MET A 74 7.29 18.20 8.25
CA MET A 74 7.17 17.36 9.44
C MET A 74 8.41 17.46 10.33
N SER A 75 8.22 17.27 11.64
CA SER A 75 9.30 17.19 12.63
C SER A 75 9.28 15.82 13.31
N GLY A 76 10.32 15.00 13.12
CA GLY A 76 10.39 13.67 13.75
C GLY A 76 9.24 12.76 13.31
N ARG A 77 8.50 12.16 14.25
CA ARG A 77 7.27 11.39 13.97
C ARG A 77 6.00 12.25 14.01
N ASP A 78 6.13 13.55 14.31
CA ASP A 78 5.00 14.45 14.50
C ASP A 78 4.36 14.83 13.17
N ALA A 79 3.07 15.14 13.24
CA ALA A 79 2.31 15.56 12.07
C ALA A 79 2.73 16.96 11.64
N GLY A 80 2.99 17.13 10.34
CA GLY A 80 3.35 18.41 9.74
C GLY A 80 2.13 19.27 9.41
N THR A 81 2.18 19.94 8.26
CA THR A 81 1.02 20.60 7.66
C THR A 81 0.34 19.67 6.65
N PRO A 82 -1.00 19.66 6.57
CA PRO A 82 -1.73 18.81 5.62
C PRO A 82 -1.30 19.10 4.17
N LEU A 83 -1.07 18.03 3.40
CA LEU A 83 -0.64 18.12 2.00
C LEU A 83 -1.63 17.40 1.09
N ILE A 84 -2.05 18.06 0.00
CA ILE A 84 -2.75 17.43 -1.13
C ILE A 84 -2.00 17.76 -2.42
N LEU A 85 -1.63 16.73 -3.17
CA LEU A 85 -1.12 16.83 -4.52
C LEU A 85 -2.18 16.34 -5.51
N ARG A 86 -2.24 16.97 -6.68
CA ARG A 86 -3.10 16.61 -7.79
C ARG A 86 -2.28 16.35 -9.05
N TRP A 87 -2.56 15.24 -9.71
CA TRP A 87 -2.10 14.94 -11.06
C TRP A 87 -3.11 15.48 -12.08
N ASN A 88 -2.61 16.13 -13.13
CA ASN A 88 -3.44 16.71 -14.21
C ASN A 88 -3.29 15.99 -15.56
N GLY A 89 -2.59 14.85 -15.61
CA GLY A 89 -2.24 14.15 -16.85
C GLY A 89 -0.81 14.35 -17.32
N ALA A 90 -0.10 15.35 -16.79
CA ALA A 90 1.28 15.65 -17.16
C ALA A 90 2.20 15.88 -15.95
N THR A 91 1.72 16.59 -14.94
CA THR A 91 2.50 16.92 -13.75
C THR A 91 1.67 16.81 -12.48
N TRP A 92 2.36 16.49 -11.37
CA TRP A 92 1.81 16.69 -10.04
C TRP A 92 1.96 18.17 -9.67
N ALA A 93 0.97 18.71 -8.96
CA ALA A 93 1.00 20.06 -8.38
C ALA A 93 0.30 20.06 -7.02
N LYS A 94 0.66 21.00 -6.13
CA LYS A 94 -0.10 21.21 -4.89
C LYS A 94 -1.52 21.67 -5.22
N ALA A 95 -2.49 21.02 -4.61
CA ALA A 95 -3.87 21.48 -4.63
C ALA A 95 -4.10 22.47 -3.48
N PRO A 96 -4.83 23.57 -3.70
CA PRO A 96 -5.12 24.51 -2.65
C PRO A 96 -6.03 23.86 -1.59
N LEU A 97 -5.60 23.95 -0.33
CA LEU A 97 -6.41 23.61 0.82
C LEU A 97 -7.22 24.84 1.28
N PRO A 98 -8.39 24.64 1.91
CA PRO A 98 -9.06 25.72 2.62
C PRO A 98 -8.18 26.21 3.79
N ALA A 99 -8.54 27.35 4.39
CA ALA A 99 -7.88 27.81 5.61
C ALA A 99 -8.18 26.86 6.77
N LEU A 100 -7.28 25.89 7.00
CA LEU A 100 -7.37 24.93 8.09
C LEU A 100 -6.85 25.58 9.37
N SER A 101 -7.59 25.44 10.46
CA SER A 101 -7.18 25.94 11.79
C SER A 101 -6.33 24.95 12.58
N TRP A 102 -5.82 23.91 11.91
CA TRP A 102 -5.14 22.78 12.54
C TRP A 102 -3.92 22.34 11.73
N SER A 103 -2.93 21.81 12.45
CA SER A 103 -1.75 21.14 11.90
C SER A 103 -1.93 19.63 12.03
N GLY A 104 -1.44 18.86 11.07
CA GLY A 104 -1.77 17.45 10.96
C GLY A 104 -1.30 16.82 9.65
N SER A 105 -1.76 15.60 9.41
CA SER A 105 -1.55 14.92 8.15
C SER A 105 -2.84 14.31 7.61
N LEU A 106 -2.96 14.29 6.28
CA LEU A 106 -4.01 13.55 5.60
C LEU A 106 -3.56 12.11 5.38
N ARG A 107 -4.46 11.16 5.66
CA ARG A 107 -4.13 9.72 5.78
C ARG A 107 -4.79 8.86 4.72
N SER A 108 -5.95 9.25 4.20
CA SER A 108 -6.69 8.49 3.19
C SER A 108 -7.38 9.44 2.22
N VAL A 109 -7.36 9.08 0.94
CA VAL A 109 -8.05 9.83 -0.14
C VAL A 109 -8.78 8.87 -1.06
N ALA A 110 -9.96 9.28 -1.53
CA ALA A 110 -10.70 8.59 -2.57
C ALA A 110 -11.35 9.58 -3.52
N GLY A 111 -11.27 9.31 -4.82
CA GLY A 111 -11.93 10.07 -5.87
C GLY A 111 -13.00 9.24 -6.58
N SER A 112 -14.09 9.88 -7.00
CA SER A 112 -15.08 9.26 -7.90
C SER A 112 -15.06 9.88 -9.30
N SER A 113 -14.56 11.13 -9.42
CA SER A 113 -14.35 11.82 -10.68
C SER A 113 -13.39 13.00 -10.51
N ARG A 114 -13.07 13.71 -11.61
CA ARG A 114 -12.35 14.99 -11.55
C ARG A 114 -13.05 16.08 -10.74
N PHE A 115 -14.35 15.93 -10.48
CA PHE A 115 -15.16 16.89 -9.76
C PHE A 115 -15.45 16.51 -8.30
N GLU A 116 -15.06 15.29 -7.90
CA GLU A 116 -15.39 14.80 -6.57
C GLU A 116 -14.30 13.88 -6.02
N ALA A 117 -13.80 14.28 -4.87
CA ALA A 117 -12.90 13.50 -4.06
C ALA A 117 -13.13 13.81 -2.57
N TRP A 118 -12.69 12.90 -1.73
CA TRP A 118 -12.77 12.99 -0.28
C TRP A 118 -11.42 12.64 0.29
N ALA A 119 -11.02 13.34 1.33
CA ALA A 119 -9.82 13.05 2.10
C ALA A 119 -10.15 13.08 3.59
N ILE A 120 -9.46 12.25 4.35
CA ILE A 120 -9.50 12.30 5.81
C ILE A 120 -8.10 12.44 6.37
N GLY A 121 -8.01 13.11 7.51
CA GLY A 121 -6.76 13.35 8.20
C GLY A 121 -6.93 13.39 9.70
N ARG A 122 -5.80 13.60 10.36
CA ARG A 122 -5.72 13.72 11.80
C ARG A 122 -4.83 14.89 12.17
N ASP A 123 -5.26 15.71 13.12
CA ASP A 123 -4.44 16.78 13.67
C ASP A 123 -3.43 16.25 14.72
N THR A 124 -2.57 17.14 15.22
CA THR A 124 -1.59 16.84 16.27
C THR A 124 -2.23 16.53 17.63
N ALA A 125 -3.46 16.99 17.88
CA ALA A 125 -4.24 16.64 19.07
C ALA A 125 -4.93 15.27 18.96
N GLY A 126 -4.86 14.64 17.78
CA GLY A 126 -5.43 13.35 17.51
C GLY A 126 -6.89 13.38 17.07
N LEU A 127 -7.42 14.53 16.67
CA LEU A 127 -8.78 14.70 16.16
C LEU A 127 -8.85 14.37 14.67
N SER A 128 -9.93 13.69 14.27
CA SER A 128 -10.18 13.36 12.86
C SER A 128 -10.80 14.53 12.10
N HIS A 129 -10.38 14.74 10.85
CA HIS A 129 -10.88 15.77 9.95
C HIS A 129 -11.29 15.17 8.60
N VAL A 130 -12.31 15.77 7.96
CA VAL A 130 -12.83 15.33 6.66
C VAL A 130 -12.84 16.50 5.69
N LEU A 131 -12.24 16.31 4.53
CA LEU A 131 -12.23 17.29 3.44
C LEU A 131 -12.93 16.72 2.22
N ARG A 132 -13.60 17.61 1.48
CA ARG A 132 -14.31 17.30 0.24
C ARG A 132 -13.87 18.22 -0.88
N TRP A 133 -13.51 17.64 -2.01
CA TRP A 133 -13.31 18.34 -3.27
C TRP A 133 -14.66 18.49 -4.00
N THR A 134 -14.94 19.71 -4.45
CA THR A 134 -16.21 20.08 -5.11
C THR A 134 -16.05 20.42 -6.58
N GLY A 135 -14.92 20.02 -7.19
CA GLY A 135 -14.59 20.34 -8.59
C GLY A 135 -13.85 21.65 -8.76
N GLN A 136 -13.86 22.52 -7.75
CA GLN A 136 -13.17 23.81 -7.78
C GLN A 136 -12.24 24.01 -6.58
N SER A 137 -12.71 23.67 -5.38
CA SER A 137 -11.92 23.79 -4.16
C SER A 137 -12.18 22.64 -3.20
N TRP A 138 -11.19 22.38 -2.35
CA TRP A 138 -11.35 21.58 -1.15
C TRP A 138 -12.08 22.39 -0.09
N ARG A 139 -12.96 21.73 0.66
CA ARG A 139 -13.70 22.30 1.80
C ARG A 139 -13.66 21.30 2.94
N GLU A 140 -13.49 21.79 4.16
CA GLU A 140 -13.66 20.97 5.36
C GLU A 140 -15.16 20.72 5.60
N VAL A 141 -15.50 19.49 5.95
CA VAL A 141 -16.88 19.06 6.24
C VAL A 141 -16.93 18.54 7.68
N PRO A 142 -17.94 18.91 8.47
CA PRO A 142 -18.03 18.48 9.86
C PRO A 142 -18.01 16.95 10.01
N VAL A 143 -17.26 16.48 11.00
CA VAL A 143 -17.33 15.09 11.45
C VAL A 143 -18.65 14.88 12.22
N PRO A 144 -19.41 13.82 11.93
CA PRO A 144 -20.71 13.60 12.57
C PRO A 144 -20.54 13.30 14.06
N GLY A 145 -21.32 13.98 14.91
CA GLY A 145 -21.17 13.88 16.36
C GLY A 145 -20.00 14.68 16.93
N GLY A 146 -19.24 15.39 16.08
CA GLY A 146 -18.04 16.15 16.48
C GLY A 146 -16.77 15.31 16.45
N ALA A 147 -15.62 15.98 16.43
CA ALA A 147 -14.33 15.32 16.58
C ALA A 147 -14.07 15.02 18.06
N SER A 148 -13.56 13.83 18.36
CA SER A 148 -13.09 13.43 19.69
C SER A 148 -11.75 12.72 19.58
N ALA A 149 -10.97 12.72 20.66
CA ALA A 149 -9.68 12.03 20.69
C ALA A 149 -9.82 10.50 20.61
N SER A 150 -10.99 9.95 20.99
CA SER A 150 -11.32 8.53 20.89
C SER A 150 -11.72 8.12 19.47
N LEU A 151 -12.22 9.05 18.66
CA LEU A 151 -12.63 8.82 17.27
C LEU A 151 -11.45 8.93 16.30
N THR A 152 -11.12 7.80 15.67
CA THR A 152 -10.17 7.74 14.56
C THR A 152 -10.87 7.27 13.30
N LEU A 153 -10.89 8.13 12.29
CA LEU A 153 -11.28 7.75 10.93
C LEU A 153 -10.06 7.16 10.20
N SER A 154 -10.22 5.96 9.64
CA SER A 154 -9.12 5.18 9.06
C SER A 154 -9.17 5.13 7.53
N GLY A 155 -10.37 5.07 6.94
CA GLY A 155 -10.55 4.93 5.49
C GLY A 155 -11.70 5.76 4.94
N VAL A 156 -11.55 6.19 3.69
CA VAL A 156 -12.61 6.85 2.91
C VAL A 156 -12.79 6.18 1.55
N ALA A 157 -14.04 6.03 1.12
CA ALA A 157 -14.38 5.62 -0.23
C ALA A 157 -15.35 6.63 -0.86
N ALA A 158 -15.06 7.05 -2.08
CA ALA A 158 -15.96 7.86 -2.88
C ALA A 158 -16.86 6.95 -3.72
N GLY A 159 -18.16 7.20 -3.71
CA GLY A 159 -19.16 6.48 -4.46
C GLY A 159 -19.76 7.32 -5.59
N PRO A 160 -20.71 6.75 -6.35
CA PRO A 160 -21.41 7.48 -7.40
C PRO A 160 -22.25 8.63 -6.84
N ARG A 161 -22.52 9.63 -7.68
CA ARG A 161 -23.47 10.74 -7.44
C ARG A 161 -23.24 11.49 -6.12
N GLY A 162 -22.02 11.84 -5.77
CA GLY A 162 -21.82 12.61 -4.55
C GLY A 162 -21.57 11.79 -3.29
N SER A 163 -21.80 10.46 -3.34
CA SER A 163 -21.82 9.63 -2.13
C SER A 163 -20.41 9.31 -1.63
N ALA A 164 -20.29 9.07 -0.34
CA ALA A 164 -19.04 8.65 0.27
C ALA A 164 -19.27 7.79 1.50
N TRP A 165 -18.25 7.03 1.87
CA TRP A 165 -18.24 6.20 3.06
C TRP A 165 -16.97 6.47 3.85
N LEU A 166 -17.11 6.53 5.16
CA LEU A 166 -16.01 6.58 6.11
C LEU A 166 -16.09 5.38 7.02
N VAL A 167 -14.92 4.85 7.36
CA VAL A 167 -14.78 3.81 8.38
C VAL A 167 -13.71 4.19 9.39
N GLY A 168 -13.84 3.64 10.59
CA GLY A 168 -12.91 3.89 11.67
C GLY A 168 -13.36 3.24 12.96
N HIS A 169 -13.00 3.85 14.08
CA HIS A 169 -13.41 3.42 15.41
C HIS A 169 -13.46 4.60 16.39
N ASP A 170 -14.26 4.44 17.44
CA ASP A 170 -14.38 5.33 18.60
C ASP A 170 -14.12 4.50 19.87
N GLY A 171 -12.90 4.58 20.39
CA GLY A 171 -12.41 3.58 21.35
C GLY A 171 -12.33 2.19 20.69
N ASP A 172 -13.03 1.20 21.25
CA ASP A 172 -13.17 -0.15 20.68
C ASP A 172 -14.47 -0.33 19.86
N ARG A 173 -15.25 0.75 19.68
CA ARG A 173 -16.49 0.71 18.90
C ARG A 173 -16.20 1.02 17.43
N PRO A 174 -16.49 0.11 16.48
CA PRO A 174 -16.33 0.39 15.06
C PRO A 174 -17.30 1.49 14.58
N VAL A 175 -16.83 2.32 13.66
CA VAL A 175 -17.59 3.45 13.10
C VAL A 175 -17.74 3.27 11.60
N VAL A 176 -18.98 3.39 11.11
CA VAL A 176 -19.30 3.48 9.68
C VAL A 176 -20.21 4.68 9.45
N LEU A 177 -19.78 5.58 8.56
CA LEU A 177 -20.54 6.77 8.19
C LEU A 177 -20.77 6.78 6.68
N ARG A 178 -21.98 7.18 6.26
CA ARG A 178 -22.36 7.30 4.86
C ARG A 178 -22.82 8.72 4.56
N TRP A 179 -22.23 9.33 3.54
CA TRP A 179 -22.66 10.62 3.01
C TRP A 179 -23.73 10.42 1.94
N THR A 180 -24.87 11.11 2.11
CA THR A 180 -25.99 11.07 1.18
C THR A 180 -26.46 12.48 0.82
N GLY A 181 -25.60 13.22 0.11
CA GLY A 181 -26.01 14.47 -0.53
C GLY A 181 -26.18 15.68 0.40
N GLY A 182 -25.35 15.81 1.44
CA GLY A 182 -25.31 17.02 2.28
C GLY A 182 -25.03 16.76 3.75
N VAL A 183 -25.25 15.53 4.21
CA VAL A 183 -25.00 15.13 5.59
C VAL A 183 -24.52 13.68 5.65
N TRP A 184 -23.67 13.41 6.62
CA TRP A 184 -23.28 12.08 7.01
C TRP A 184 -24.34 11.42 7.89
N ARG A 185 -24.55 10.13 7.71
CA ARG A 185 -25.42 9.30 8.54
C ARG A 185 -24.63 8.11 9.04
N ALA A 186 -24.77 7.79 10.33
CA ALA A 186 -24.23 6.54 10.85
C ALA A 186 -24.95 5.35 10.21
N VAL A 187 -24.18 4.32 9.87
CA VAL A 187 -24.68 3.02 9.44
C VAL A 187 -24.24 2.01 10.48
N ALA A 188 -25.09 1.04 10.82
CA ALA A 188 -24.71 -0.03 11.73
C ALA A 188 -23.42 -0.70 11.25
N SER A 189 -22.50 -1.00 12.16
CA SER A 189 -21.26 -1.73 11.84
C SER A 189 -21.55 -3.20 11.57
N PRO A 190 -20.78 -3.89 10.69
CA PRO A 190 -20.87 -5.34 10.52
C PRO A 190 -20.37 -6.15 11.72
N VAL A 191 -19.66 -5.51 12.65
CA VAL A 191 -19.09 -6.13 13.86
C VAL A 191 -19.36 -5.26 15.09
N GLU A 192 -19.42 -5.88 16.27
CA GLU A 192 -19.80 -5.21 17.52
C GLU A 192 -18.62 -4.47 18.19
N ALA A 193 -17.41 -5.06 18.13
CA ALA A 193 -16.20 -4.53 18.76
C ALA A 193 -14.99 -4.71 17.83
N GLY A 194 -14.07 -3.75 17.85
CA GLY A 194 -12.86 -3.76 17.04
C GLY A 194 -12.69 -2.49 16.21
N ARG A 195 -11.92 -2.59 15.13
CA ARG A 195 -11.50 -1.43 14.32
C ARG A 195 -11.62 -1.72 12.84
N LEU A 196 -12.35 -0.85 12.14
CA LEU A 196 -12.37 -0.85 10.68
C LEU A 196 -11.19 -0.01 10.15
N ALA A 197 -10.50 -0.54 9.14
CA ALA A 197 -9.28 0.00 8.58
C ALA A 197 -9.48 0.48 7.13
N GLY A 198 -10.08 -0.34 6.28
CA GLY A 198 -10.27 -0.06 4.86
C GLY A 198 -11.74 -0.02 4.46
N VAL A 199 -12.02 0.76 3.42
CA VAL A 199 -13.32 0.82 2.77
C VAL A 199 -13.15 1.04 1.27
N ARG A 200 -13.91 0.30 0.45
CA ARG A 200 -13.94 0.47 -1.00
C ARG A 200 -15.36 0.45 -1.53
N ALA A 201 -15.71 1.48 -2.30
CA ALA A 201 -16.94 1.50 -3.07
C ALA A 201 -16.68 0.90 -4.46
N THR A 202 -17.49 -0.09 -4.83
CA THR A 202 -17.42 -0.77 -6.13
C THR A 202 -18.80 -0.79 -6.79
N ARG A 203 -18.87 -1.21 -8.06
CA ARG A 203 -20.17 -1.50 -8.71
C ARG A 203 -20.98 -2.56 -7.96
N HIS A 204 -20.31 -3.42 -7.20
CA HIS A 204 -20.89 -4.51 -6.43
C HIS A 204 -21.28 -4.09 -5.02
N GLY A 205 -21.24 -2.81 -4.67
CA GLY A 205 -21.51 -2.33 -3.32
C GLY A 205 -20.24 -1.92 -2.60
N VAL A 206 -20.36 -1.77 -1.28
CA VAL A 206 -19.29 -1.20 -0.44
C VAL A 206 -18.68 -2.29 0.40
N TRP A 207 -17.37 -2.41 0.35
CA TRP A 207 -16.61 -3.38 1.12
C TRP A 207 -15.88 -2.68 2.25
N VAL A 208 -15.85 -3.30 3.42
CA VAL A 208 -15.09 -2.83 4.58
C VAL A 208 -14.18 -3.93 5.09
N THR A 209 -13.04 -3.50 5.62
CA THR A 209 -12.01 -4.37 6.17
C THR A 209 -11.56 -3.88 7.53
N GLY A 210 -11.01 -4.76 8.34
CA GLY A 210 -10.41 -4.39 9.61
C GLY A 210 -10.17 -5.59 10.50
N GLN A 211 -10.41 -5.39 11.80
CA GLN A 211 -10.31 -6.40 12.83
C GLN A 211 -11.54 -6.33 13.75
N GLU A 212 -12.00 -7.49 14.19
CA GLU A 212 -13.01 -7.69 15.22
C GLU A 212 -12.35 -8.23 16.47
N HIS A 213 -12.80 -7.78 17.63
CA HIS A 213 -12.34 -8.29 18.91
C HIS A 213 -13.30 -9.39 19.39
N VAL A 214 -12.87 -10.65 19.34
CA VAL A 214 -13.67 -11.82 19.73
C VAL A 214 -12.91 -12.64 20.78
N GLY A 215 -13.49 -12.81 21.96
CA GLY A 215 -12.93 -13.71 22.98
C GLY A 215 -11.51 -13.36 23.46
N GLY A 216 -11.11 -12.08 23.39
CA GLY A 216 -9.76 -11.62 23.73
C GLY A 216 -8.75 -11.67 22.58
N GLU A 217 -9.16 -12.09 21.38
CA GLU A 217 -8.32 -12.13 20.17
C GLU A 217 -8.83 -11.14 19.12
N TYR A 218 -7.91 -10.64 18.30
CA TYR A 218 -8.25 -9.90 17.08
C TYR A 218 -8.39 -10.87 15.91
N VAL A 219 -9.50 -10.77 15.20
CA VAL A 219 -9.80 -11.55 13.99
C VAL A 219 -10.02 -10.59 12.84
N GLY A 220 -9.37 -10.82 11.70
CA GLY A 220 -9.57 -10.00 10.51
C GLY A 220 -11.04 -10.01 10.06
N VAL A 221 -11.53 -8.91 9.50
CA VAL A 221 -12.92 -8.78 9.01
C VAL A 221 -12.94 -8.39 7.55
N VAL A 222 -13.82 -9.00 6.78
CA VAL A 222 -14.27 -8.52 5.47
C VAL A 222 -15.80 -8.53 5.46
N ALA A 223 -16.43 -7.41 5.09
CA ALA A 223 -17.89 -7.36 4.96
C ALA A 223 -18.31 -6.51 3.76
N ARG A 224 -19.46 -6.85 3.17
CA ARG A 224 -20.05 -6.19 2.01
C ARG A 224 -21.41 -5.60 2.33
N TRP A 225 -21.63 -4.36 1.94
CA TRP A 225 -22.92 -3.68 1.98
C TRP A 225 -23.58 -3.65 0.61
N THR A 226 -24.80 -4.18 0.53
CA THR A 226 -25.61 -4.25 -0.71
C THR A 226 -26.77 -3.26 -0.76
N GLY A 227 -26.97 -2.46 0.28
CA GLY A 227 -28.09 -1.51 0.39
C GLY A 227 -29.14 -1.90 1.45
N ALA A 228 -29.26 -3.19 1.75
CA ALA A 228 -30.22 -3.71 2.75
C ALA A 228 -29.55 -4.07 4.09
N GLY A 229 -28.25 -4.31 4.09
CA GLY A 229 -27.50 -4.75 5.27
C GLY A 229 -26.07 -5.12 4.92
N TRP A 230 -25.30 -5.48 5.95
CA TRP A 230 -23.98 -6.07 5.80
C TRP A 230 -24.08 -7.58 5.63
N THR A 231 -23.24 -8.12 4.75
CA THR A 231 -22.96 -9.54 4.65
C THR A 231 -21.48 -9.74 4.92
N THR A 232 -21.15 -10.37 6.03
CA THR A 232 -19.76 -10.70 6.39
C THR A 232 -19.26 -11.81 5.48
N VAL A 233 -18.05 -11.64 4.94
CA VAL A 233 -17.31 -12.70 4.26
C VAL A 233 -16.39 -13.31 5.30
N THR A 234 -16.82 -14.45 5.83
CA THR A 234 -16.25 -15.07 7.01
C THR A 234 -14.77 -15.38 6.86
N THR A 235 -13.95 -14.71 7.65
CA THR A 235 -12.52 -14.96 7.88
C THR A 235 -12.30 -15.70 9.20
N SER A 236 -13.33 -15.82 10.05
CA SER A 236 -13.25 -16.57 11.30
C SER A 236 -12.93 -18.04 11.03
N GLY A 237 -11.87 -18.54 11.66
CA GLY A 237 -11.39 -19.91 11.45
C GLY A 237 -10.37 -20.06 10.32
N VAL A 238 -10.19 -19.05 9.46
CA VAL A 238 -9.06 -19.03 8.52
C VAL A 238 -7.78 -18.87 9.31
N ARG A 239 -6.82 -19.75 9.05
CA ARG A 239 -5.51 -19.74 9.69
C ARG A 239 -4.41 -19.76 8.64
N ALA A 240 -3.37 -18.97 8.86
CA ALA A 240 -2.11 -19.09 8.15
C ALA A 240 -1.05 -19.54 9.16
N ASP A 241 -0.36 -20.62 8.83
CA ASP A 241 0.73 -21.18 9.65
C ASP A 241 0.33 -21.44 11.11
N GLY A 242 -0.93 -21.87 11.30
CA GLY A 242 -1.51 -22.18 12.61
C GLY A 242 -2.05 -20.97 13.40
N ALA A 243 -1.82 -19.75 12.93
CA ALA A 243 -2.25 -18.53 13.59
C ALA A 243 -3.48 -17.89 12.90
N PRO A 244 -4.37 -17.20 13.67
CA PRO A 244 -5.49 -16.50 13.10
C PRO A 244 -5.04 -15.29 12.28
N ILE A 245 -5.82 -14.97 11.24
CA ILE A 245 -5.68 -13.69 10.54
C ILE A 245 -6.10 -12.60 11.52
N SER A 246 -5.20 -11.70 11.90
CA SER A 246 -5.42 -10.73 12.97
C SER A 246 -6.04 -9.42 12.49
N ALA A 247 -5.79 -9.05 11.23
CA ALA A 247 -6.36 -7.86 10.62
C ALA A 247 -6.42 -8.00 9.10
N ILE A 248 -7.41 -7.37 8.48
CA ILE A 248 -7.47 -7.16 7.03
C ILE A 248 -7.31 -5.68 6.76
N ASN A 249 -6.32 -5.31 5.96
CA ASN A 249 -6.01 -3.92 5.65
C ASN A 249 -6.83 -3.45 4.45
N ASP A 250 -6.90 -4.27 3.41
CA ASP A 250 -7.50 -3.88 2.14
C ASP A 250 -8.04 -5.08 1.35
N VAL A 251 -8.98 -4.82 0.44
CA VAL A 251 -9.62 -5.83 -0.41
C VAL A 251 -9.68 -5.37 -1.86
N LEU A 252 -9.63 -6.32 -2.78
CA LEU A 252 -9.98 -6.15 -4.18
C LEU A 252 -11.14 -7.11 -4.49
N ALA A 253 -12.36 -6.55 -4.56
CA ALA A 253 -13.54 -7.30 -4.96
C ALA A 253 -13.69 -7.28 -6.48
N VAL A 254 -13.29 -8.37 -7.14
CA VAL A 254 -13.47 -8.58 -8.58
C VAL A 254 -14.96 -8.84 -8.88
N ALA A 255 -15.59 -9.64 -8.02
CA ALA A 255 -17.01 -9.94 -7.98
C ALA A 255 -17.52 -10.06 -6.54
N ALA A 256 -18.78 -10.47 -6.38
CA ALA A 256 -19.40 -10.74 -5.08
C ALA A 256 -18.76 -11.94 -4.35
N ASP A 257 -18.31 -12.88 -5.15
CA ASP A 257 -17.81 -14.22 -4.87
C ASP A 257 -16.36 -14.41 -5.34
N ASP A 258 -15.71 -13.33 -5.78
CA ASP A 258 -14.30 -13.29 -6.15
C ASP A 258 -13.67 -12.07 -5.48
N VAL A 259 -13.07 -12.29 -4.31
CA VAL A 259 -12.52 -11.22 -3.47
C VAL A 259 -11.11 -11.58 -3.04
N TRP A 260 -10.18 -10.69 -3.32
CA TRP A 260 -8.82 -10.78 -2.82
C TRP A 260 -8.67 -9.89 -1.60
N ALA A 261 -7.92 -10.33 -0.61
CA ALA A 261 -7.68 -9.58 0.60
C ALA A 261 -6.20 -9.61 0.96
N VAL A 262 -5.74 -8.52 1.56
CA VAL A 262 -4.40 -8.38 2.12
C VAL A 262 -4.51 -7.94 3.56
N GLY A 263 -3.72 -8.56 4.42
CA GLY A 263 -3.84 -8.41 5.85
C GLY A 263 -2.64 -8.94 6.58
N SER A 264 -2.79 -9.11 7.89
CA SER A 264 -1.74 -9.63 8.75
C SER A 264 -2.18 -10.86 9.54
N VAL A 265 -1.21 -11.71 9.83
CA VAL A 265 -1.30 -12.82 10.78
C VAL A 265 -0.50 -12.45 12.02
N ALA A 266 -1.08 -12.64 13.21
CA ALA A 266 -0.35 -12.45 14.45
C ALA A 266 0.53 -13.67 14.74
N VAL A 267 1.83 -13.45 14.85
CA VAL A 267 2.83 -14.51 15.09
C VAL A 267 3.59 -14.20 16.37
N ARG A 268 3.86 -15.22 17.20
CA ARG A 268 4.75 -15.05 18.36
C ARG A 268 6.21 -15.08 17.90
N GLY A 269 6.90 -13.98 18.10
CA GLY A 269 8.33 -13.85 17.96
C GLY A 269 9.12 -14.30 19.21
N PRO A 270 10.46 -14.35 19.12
CA PRO A 270 11.34 -14.64 20.24
C PRO A 270 11.09 -13.68 21.42
N GLY A 271 11.08 -14.22 22.65
CA GLY A 271 10.81 -13.42 23.85
C GLY A 271 9.35 -13.01 24.05
N GLY A 272 8.40 -13.55 23.27
CA GLY A 272 6.97 -13.30 23.44
C GLY A 272 6.45 -12.04 22.73
N LEU A 273 7.26 -11.40 21.88
CA LEU A 273 6.82 -10.28 21.04
C LEU A 273 5.76 -10.74 20.03
N SER A 274 4.69 -9.98 19.83
CA SER A 274 3.74 -10.22 18.73
C SER A 274 4.26 -9.53 17.47
N LEU A 275 4.63 -10.33 16.47
CA LEU A 275 4.99 -9.88 15.13
C LEU A 275 3.77 -10.05 14.21
N THR A 276 3.68 -9.22 13.18
CA THR A 276 2.66 -9.36 12.13
C THR A 276 3.30 -9.82 10.83
N GLN A 277 2.92 -11.00 10.34
CA GLN A 277 3.33 -11.48 9.03
C GLN A 277 2.29 -11.13 7.96
N PRO A 278 2.73 -10.93 6.71
CA PRO A 278 1.81 -10.69 5.63
C PRO A 278 0.92 -11.88 5.33
N TRP A 279 -0.33 -11.56 5.02
CA TRP A 279 -1.30 -12.51 4.56
C TRP A 279 -1.98 -11.98 3.31
N THR A 280 -2.19 -12.91 2.38
CA THR A 280 -3.01 -12.72 1.19
C THR A 280 -3.97 -13.89 1.09
N GLY A 281 -5.21 -13.59 0.75
CA GLY A 281 -6.25 -14.59 0.59
C GLY A 281 -7.14 -14.31 -0.60
N HIS A 282 -7.65 -15.38 -1.20
CA HIS A 282 -8.61 -15.35 -2.29
C HIS A 282 -9.90 -16.06 -1.87
N TRP A 283 -10.98 -15.30 -1.78
CA TRP A 283 -12.33 -15.82 -1.57
C TRP A 283 -12.96 -16.18 -2.91
N ASN A 284 -13.40 -17.43 -3.04
CA ASN A 284 -14.00 -17.98 -4.26
C ASN A 284 -15.53 -18.18 -4.18
N GLY A 285 -16.18 -17.55 -3.21
CA GLY A 285 -17.62 -17.70 -2.96
C GLY A 285 -17.97 -18.75 -1.90
N THR A 286 -17.05 -19.66 -1.60
CA THR A 286 -17.28 -20.75 -0.62
C THR A 286 -16.24 -20.82 0.49
N GLY A 287 -14.99 -20.41 0.21
CA GLY A 287 -13.90 -20.45 1.16
C GLY A 287 -12.77 -19.50 0.78
N TRP A 288 -11.90 -19.22 1.76
CA TRP A 288 -10.65 -18.50 1.54
C TRP A 288 -9.55 -19.49 1.19
N ASP A 289 -8.96 -19.32 0.01
CA ASP A 289 -7.66 -19.89 -0.31
C ASP A 289 -6.55 -18.94 0.15
N SER A 290 -5.69 -19.41 1.05
CA SER A 290 -4.52 -18.65 1.51
C SER A 290 -3.22 -19.17 0.89
N SER A 291 -3.24 -20.17 0.00
CA SER A 291 -2.05 -20.84 -0.56
C SER A 291 -1.09 -19.87 -1.26
N LEU A 292 -1.63 -18.81 -1.87
CA LEU A 292 -0.90 -17.76 -2.52
C LEU A 292 -0.32 -16.80 -1.48
N ARG A 293 0.96 -16.97 -1.15
CA ARG A 293 1.69 -16.12 -0.20
C ARG A 293 2.42 -14.99 -0.91
N VAL A 294 2.42 -13.79 -0.34
CA VAL A 294 3.37 -12.74 -0.75
C VAL A 294 4.77 -13.04 -0.19
N PRO A 295 5.86 -12.83 -0.95
CA PRO A 295 7.24 -13.22 -0.56
C PRO A 295 7.88 -12.48 0.64
N ALA A 296 7.08 -11.82 1.47
CA ALA A 296 7.49 -10.74 2.36
C ALA A 296 7.83 -11.17 3.79
N ALA A 297 8.94 -10.66 4.34
CA ALA A 297 9.34 -10.92 5.73
C ALA A 297 8.47 -10.17 6.76
N THR A 298 8.02 -8.96 6.42
CA THR A 298 7.10 -8.13 7.22
C THR A 298 6.30 -7.19 6.32
N ILE A 299 5.08 -6.84 6.75
CA ILE A 299 4.29 -5.77 6.14
C ILE A 299 4.10 -4.61 7.11
N GLU A 300 3.97 -3.42 6.54
CA GLU A 300 3.54 -2.24 7.27
C GLU A 300 2.04 -2.20 7.47
N GLN A 301 1.58 -1.27 8.31
CA GLN A 301 0.16 -1.14 8.66
C GLN A 301 -0.74 -0.63 7.51
N ASN A 302 -0.18 -0.28 6.34
CA ASN A 302 -0.92 0.30 5.20
C ASN A 302 -0.68 -0.44 3.87
N VAL A 303 -0.90 -1.76 3.87
CA VAL A 303 -0.80 -2.56 2.64
C VAL A 303 -2.06 -2.36 1.80
N THR A 304 -1.87 -2.12 0.51
CA THR A 304 -2.95 -2.01 -0.48
C THR A 304 -2.85 -3.11 -1.51
N ILE A 305 -3.98 -3.57 -2.02
CA ILE A 305 -4.06 -4.44 -3.19
C ILE A 305 -4.69 -3.68 -4.34
N THR A 306 -4.03 -3.68 -5.49
CA THR A 306 -4.50 -2.95 -6.68
C THR A 306 -4.66 -3.86 -7.89
N PRO A 307 -5.68 -3.58 -8.72
CA PRO A 307 -5.98 -4.39 -9.88
C PRO A 307 -5.13 -4.03 -11.11
N ASP A 308 -5.11 -4.94 -12.07
CA ASP A 308 -4.77 -4.67 -13.47
C ASP A 308 -5.96 -3.99 -14.19
N ARG A 309 -5.79 -3.70 -15.48
CA ARG A 309 -6.86 -3.11 -16.31
C ARG A 309 -8.13 -3.97 -16.38
N ALA A 310 -7.99 -5.29 -16.24
CA ALA A 310 -9.11 -6.23 -16.26
C ALA A 310 -9.81 -6.36 -14.89
N GLY A 311 -9.28 -5.73 -13.85
CA GLY A 311 -9.81 -5.81 -12.48
C GLY A 311 -9.24 -6.95 -11.66
N ARG A 312 -8.29 -7.73 -12.17
CA ARG A 312 -7.64 -8.84 -11.45
C ARG A 312 -6.52 -8.31 -10.56
N PRO A 313 -6.14 -9.00 -9.46
CA PRO A 313 -5.00 -8.58 -8.63
C PRO A 313 -3.73 -8.41 -9.48
N GLN A 314 -3.01 -7.31 -9.27
CA GLN A 314 -1.77 -7.01 -9.97
C GLN A 314 -0.64 -6.70 -8.99
N TRP A 315 -0.90 -5.80 -8.04
CA TRP A 315 0.12 -5.35 -7.09
C TRP A 315 -0.36 -5.41 -5.65
N VAL A 316 0.58 -5.69 -4.76
CA VAL A 316 0.47 -5.44 -3.33
C VAL A 316 1.57 -4.46 -2.90
N GLY A 317 1.17 -3.39 -2.21
CA GLY A 317 2.01 -2.30 -1.72
C GLY A 317 3.01 -2.70 -0.62
N SER A 318 3.91 -1.76 -0.25
CA SER A 318 5.29 -2.11 0.10
C SER A 318 5.45 -3.06 1.28
N ILE A 319 6.20 -4.08 0.98
CA ILE A 319 6.73 -5.09 1.85
C ILE A 319 8.00 -4.53 2.50
N VAL A 320 8.16 -4.62 3.82
CA VAL A 320 9.40 -4.21 4.48
C VAL A 320 10.30 -5.42 4.63
N GLY A 321 11.44 -5.38 3.95
CA GLY A 321 12.63 -6.18 4.23
C GLY A 321 13.71 -5.35 4.95
N PRO A 322 14.74 -5.97 5.54
CA PRO A 322 15.86 -5.25 6.14
C PRO A 322 16.59 -4.42 5.07
N ASN A 323 16.60 -3.10 5.26
CA ASN A 323 17.41 -2.11 4.55
C ASN A 323 17.38 -2.20 3.00
N PRO A 324 16.22 -2.02 2.34
CA PRO A 324 16.13 -2.24 0.92
C PRO A 324 16.61 -0.98 0.17
N ALA A 325 17.53 -1.17 -0.79
CA ALA A 325 17.99 -0.12 -1.69
C ALA A 325 16.92 0.36 -2.71
N SER A 326 15.64 0.06 -2.47
CA SER A 326 14.45 0.45 -3.27
C SER A 326 13.17 -0.01 -2.58
N THR A 327 12.01 0.53 -2.98
CA THR A 327 10.69 0.01 -2.58
C THR A 327 10.55 -1.47 -2.96
N ARG A 328 9.70 -2.24 -2.27
CA ARG A 328 9.44 -3.64 -2.60
C ARG A 328 7.96 -3.88 -2.79
N TYR A 329 7.57 -4.31 -3.97
CA TYR A 329 6.20 -4.64 -4.32
C TYR A 329 6.06 -6.14 -4.52
N ALA A 330 4.89 -6.70 -4.29
CA ALA A 330 4.56 -8.02 -4.81
C ALA A 330 3.73 -7.88 -6.08
N ARG A 331 4.16 -8.52 -7.17
CA ARG A 331 3.45 -8.60 -8.44
C ARG A 331 2.78 -9.95 -8.59
N PHE A 332 1.51 -9.96 -8.94
CA PHE A 332 0.80 -11.19 -9.29
C PHE A 332 0.95 -11.47 -10.78
N ASP A 333 1.37 -12.68 -11.14
CA ASP A 333 1.48 -13.13 -12.53
C ASP A 333 0.27 -13.93 -13.02
N GLY A 334 -0.74 -14.11 -12.16
CA GLY A 334 -1.89 -14.97 -12.41
C GLY A 334 -1.85 -16.29 -11.63
N THR A 335 -0.67 -16.68 -11.14
CA THR A 335 -0.44 -17.93 -10.42
C THR A 335 0.31 -17.76 -9.11
N ALA A 336 1.19 -16.77 -9.00
CA ALA A 336 1.99 -16.52 -7.82
C ALA A 336 2.29 -15.03 -7.62
N TRP A 337 2.61 -14.68 -6.37
CA TRP A 337 3.16 -13.37 -6.02
C TRP A 337 4.68 -13.42 -6.10
N THR A 338 5.27 -12.49 -6.83
CA THR A 338 6.73 -12.36 -6.97
C THR A 338 7.18 -10.99 -6.48
N GLU A 339 8.32 -10.93 -5.79
CA GLU A 339 8.90 -9.66 -5.35
C GLU A 339 9.45 -8.90 -6.56
N VAL A 340 9.08 -7.62 -6.67
CA VAL A 340 9.58 -6.69 -7.66
C VAL A 340 10.10 -5.45 -6.94
N SER A 341 11.30 -5.04 -7.31
CA SER A 341 11.89 -3.80 -6.78
C SER A 341 11.25 -2.57 -7.42
N GLY A 342 11.01 -1.56 -6.60
CA GLY A 342 10.76 -0.20 -7.02
C GLY A 342 12.00 0.45 -7.62
N SER A 343 11.90 1.76 -7.90
CA SER A 343 13.05 2.52 -8.36
C SER A 343 14.18 2.49 -7.32
N PRO A 344 15.46 2.46 -7.74
CA PRO A 344 16.60 2.49 -6.82
C PRO A 344 16.61 3.72 -5.90
N LEU A 345 16.78 3.47 -4.60
CA LEU A 345 16.82 4.41 -3.49
C LEU A 345 18.05 4.08 -2.61
N ALA A 346 19.18 4.75 -2.86
CA ALA A 346 20.39 4.50 -2.10
C ALA A 346 20.23 4.96 -0.63
N GLY A 347 20.37 4.03 0.32
CA GLY A 347 20.61 4.33 1.75
C GLY A 347 19.39 4.73 2.60
N VAL A 348 18.18 4.30 2.25
CA VAL A 348 16.94 4.86 2.81
C VAL A 348 15.91 3.77 3.14
N PHE A 349 15.26 3.89 4.31
CA PHE A 349 14.07 3.13 4.68
C PHE A 349 12.83 3.80 4.11
N ILE A 350 11.88 3.04 3.57
CA ILE A 350 10.62 3.59 3.06
C ILE A 350 9.53 3.24 4.05
N ALA A 351 8.78 4.26 4.47
CA ALA A 351 7.55 4.02 5.21
C ALA A 351 6.32 4.33 4.35
N GLY A 352 5.38 3.39 4.40
CA GLY A 352 3.99 3.47 4.01
C GLY A 352 3.79 3.70 2.54
N THR A 353 3.86 2.64 1.71
CA THR A 353 3.43 2.79 0.32
C THR A 353 1.98 2.42 0.09
N ALA A 354 1.19 3.43 -0.26
CA ALA A 354 -0.12 3.22 -0.87
C ALA A 354 0.07 3.06 -2.38
N THR A 355 -0.68 2.15 -2.98
CA THR A 355 -0.74 1.98 -4.43
C THR A 355 -2.14 2.31 -4.94
N ALA A 356 -2.23 2.84 -6.17
CA ALA A 356 -3.49 3.04 -6.86
C ALA A 356 -3.36 2.74 -8.35
N HIS A 357 -4.22 1.84 -8.82
CA HIS A 357 -4.40 1.60 -10.25
C HIS A 357 -4.89 2.87 -10.95
N ILE A 358 -4.40 3.13 -12.17
CA ILE A 358 -4.84 4.24 -13.02
C ILE A 358 -5.92 3.71 -13.99
N PRO A 359 -7.21 4.03 -13.76
CA PRO A 359 -8.30 3.46 -14.54
C PRO A 359 -8.14 3.68 -16.04
N GLY A 360 -8.40 2.63 -16.82
CA GLY A 360 -8.27 2.64 -18.28
C GLY A 360 -6.87 2.32 -18.82
N THR A 361 -5.90 2.04 -17.94
CA THR A 361 -4.51 1.71 -18.31
C THR A 361 -4.02 0.47 -17.56
N ASN A 362 -2.82 -0.02 -17.83
CA ASN A 362 -2.14 -1.03 -16.99
C ASN A 362 -1.27 -0.39 -15.90
N ALA A 363 -1.34 0.94 -15.77
CA ALA A 363 -0.42 1.70 -14.94
C ALA A 363 -0.89 1.80 -13.49
N THR A 364 0.07 1.90 -12.58
CA THR A 364 -0.17 2.01 -11.14
C THR A 364 0.72 3.10 -10.56
N TRP A 365 0.12 3.93 -9.69
CA TRP A 365 0.83 4.88 -8.84
C TRP A 365 1.27 4.21 -7.55
N SER A 366 2.42 4.61 -7.03
CA SER A 366 2.79 4.41 -5.63
C SER A 366 3.28 5.71 -5.00
N VAL A 367 2.95 5.92 -3.72
CA VAL A 367 3.38 7.10 -2.97
C VAL A 367 3.91 6.69 -1.59
N GLY A 368 4.84 7.46 -1.05
CA GLY A 368 5.43 7.20 0.28
C GLY A 368 6.40 8.30 0.70
N ALA A 369 7.36 7.96 1.57
CA ALA A 369 8.52 8.78 1.86
C ALA A 369 9.80 7.97 2.00
N LEU A 370 10.89 8.62 1.63
CA LEU A 370 12.25 8.27 1.98
C LEU A 370 12.52 8.71 3.41
N ALA A 371 12.82 7.80 4.32
CA ALA A 371 13.20 8.10 5.71
C ALA A 371 14.64 7.66 5.98
N THR A 372 15.33 8.43 6.83
CA THR A 372 16.65 8.05 7.36
C THR A 372 16.52 7.74 8.84
N GLN A 373 17.31 6.77 9.30
CA GLN A 373 17.37 6.40 10.71
C GLN A 373 18.75 6.79 11.28
N PRO A 374 18.99 8.08 11.58
CA PRO A 374 20.24 8.52 12.18
C PRO A 374 20.41 7.98 13.62
N PRO A 375 21.64 7.94 14.17
CA PRO A 375 21.85 7.64 15.58
C PRO A 375 21.10 8.66 16.45
N GLY A 376 20.10 8.20 17.20
CA GLY A 376 19.29 9.04 18.10
C GLY A 376 17.83 9.27 17.69
N GLY A 377 17.36 8.76 16.54
CA GLY A 377 15.92 8.85 16.24
C GLY A 377 15.52 8.52 14.80
N PHE A 378 14.24 8.73 14.51
CA PHE A 378 13.64 8.55 13.19
C PHE A 378 13.39 9.94 12.56
N ALA A 379 13.85 10.14 11.33
CA ALA A 379 13.62 11.37 10.59
C ALA A 379 12.96 11.05 9.24
N TRP A 380 11.78 11.61 9.01
CA TRP A 380 11.23 11.67 7.67
C TRP A 380 12.18 12.45 6.76
N GLY A 381 12.29 12.03 5.51
CA GLY A 381 13.08 12.69 4.50
C GLY A 381 12.21 13.15 3.33
N THR A 382 12.57 12.72 2.13
CA THR A 382 11.98 13.20 0.87
C THR A 382 10.72 12.41 0.53
N PRO A 383 9.60 13.05 0.18
CA PRO A 383 8.42 12.34 -0.30
C PRO A 383 8.74 11.59 -1.60
N LEU A 384 8.01 10.51 -1.87
CA LEU A 384 8.22 9.66 -3.05
C LEU A 384 6.91 9.52 -3.82
N ILE A 385 6.98 9.66 -5.14
CA ILE A 385 5.96 9.23 -6.09
C ILE A 385 6.63 8.36 -7.13
N GLU A 386 6.13 7.16 -7.32
CA GLU A 386 6.56 6.23 -8.36
C GLU A 386 5.39 5.86 -9.27
N ARG A 387 5.70 5.55 -10.52
CA ARG A 387 4.75 5.04 -11.50
C ARG A 387 5.31 3.80 -12.17
N HIS A 388 4.45 2.81 -12.36
CA HIS A 388 4.74 1.65 -13.18
C HIS A 388 3.70 1.60 -14.30
N ASP A 389 4.12 1.61 -15.56
CA ASP A 389 3.18 1.71 -16.70
C ASP A 389 2.51 0.38 -17.09
N GLY A 390 2.97 -0.73 -16.51
CA GLY A 390 2.48 -2.07 -16.82
C GLY A 390 3.22 -2.68 -18.00
N GLY A 391 3.37 -4.01 -18.01
CA GLY A 391 3.78 -4.73 -19.22
C GLY A 391 2.73 -4.55 -20.32
N ARG A 392 3.17 -4.58 -21.59
CA ARG A 392 2.27 -4.51 -22.75
C ARG A 392 1.46 -5.78 -22.90
#